data_AF-A0A947X1Q7-F1
#
_entry.id   AF-A0A947X1Q7-F1
#
_cell.length_a   1.000
_cell.length_b   1.000
_cell.length_c   1.000
_cell.angle_alpha   90.00
_cell.angle_beta   90.00
_cell.angle_gamma   90.00
#
_symmetry.space_group_name_H-M   'P 1'
#
loop_
_entity.id
_entity.type
_entity.pdbx_description
1 polymer ?
#
loop_
_entity_poly.entity_id
_entity_poly.type
_entity_poly.pdbx_seq_one_letter_code
_entity_poly.pdbx_strand_id
1 'polypeptide(L)'
;MREPRFRSRVVLWFVVGLVVVAGLAEGSARIAEAAGPPVLRWYDASTQLKVAQMDGIDRADVVFAGTSMAWQGLVPEVFTATDPEARSAYNAALAGGVPVV
;
A
#
# COMPACT_ATOMS: atom_id res chain seq x y z
N MET A 1 14.68 27.36 -55.43
CA MET A 1 15.05 26.13 -54.68
C MET A 1 13.93 25.80 -53.71
N ARG A 2 13.16 24.73 -53.96
CA ARG A 2 12.14 24.21 -53.05
C ARG A 2 12.57 22.81 -52.60
N GLU A 3 13.19 22.73 -51.43
CA GLU A 3 13.29 21.49 -50.64
C GLU A 3 12.33 21.61 -49.44
N PRO A 4 11.99 20.57 -48.67
CA PRO A 4 11.60 19.21 -49.03
C PRO A 4 10.34 18.83 -48.21
N ARG A 5 9.14 19.19 -48.67
CA ARG A 5 7.86 18.88 -47.95
C ARG A 5 7.71 17.39 -47.58
N PHE A 6 8.34 16.52 -48.37
CA PHE A 6 8.39 15.07 -48.14
C PHE A 6 9.22 14.70 -46.90
N ARG A 7 10.39 15.32 -46.69
CA ARG A 7 11.21 15.11 -45.48
C ARG A 7 10.49 15.61 -44.22
N SER A 8 9.80 16.75 -44.28
CA SER A 8 9.02 17.25 -43.14
C SER A 8 7.89 16.30 -42.73
N ARG A 9 7.21 15.65 -43.68
CA ARG A 9 6.16 14.66 -43.37
C ARG A 9 6.74 13.39 -42.76
N VAL A 10 7.86 12.88 -43.29
CA VAL A 10 8.54 11.70 -42.71
C VAL A 10 9.03 11.98 -41.30
N VAL A 11 9.65 13.15 -41.07
CA VAL A 11 10.08 13.57 -39.73
C VAL A 11 8.89 13.72 -38.78
N LEU A 12 7.79 14.32 -39.24
CA LEU A 12 6.57 14.45 -38.44
C LEU A 12 6.03 13.07 -38.03
N TRP A 13 5.90 12.13 -38.96
CA TRP A 13 5.43 10.78 -38.65
C TRP A 13 6.37 10.02 -37.73
N PHE A 14 7.68 10.23 -37.87
CA PHE A 14 8.66 9.66 -36.97
C PHE A 14 8.49 10.19 -35.55
N VAL A 15 8.35 11.52 -35.39
CA VAL A 15 8.10 12.16 -34.10
C VAL A 15 6.78 11.70 -33.50
N VAL A 16 5.70 11.65 -34.28
CA VAL A 16 4.39 11.15 -33.83
C VAL A 16 4.50 9.70 -33.37
N GLY A 17 5.17 8.85 -34.14
CA GLY A 17 5.43 7.46 -33.74
C GLY A 17 6.19 7.36 -32.42
N LEU A 18 7.21 8.20 -32.23
CA LEU A 18 8.01 8.23 -31.01
C LEU A 18 7.19 8.70 -29.80
N VAL A 19 6.34 9.71 -29.98
CA VAL A 19 5.40 10.18 -28.94
C VAL A 19 4.39 9.08 -28.57
N VAL A 20 3.85 8.36 -29.55
CA VAL A 20 2.90 7.26 -29.31
C VAL A 20 3.58 6.14 -28.52
N VAL A 21 4.78 5.72 -28.93
CA VAL A 21 5.54 4.68 -28.23
C VAL A 21 5.87 5.11 -26.80
N ALA A 22 6.31 6.36 -26.60
CA ALA A 22 6.58 6.90 -25.27
C ALA A 22 5.32 6.95 -24.40
N GLY A 23 4.17 7.36 -24.97
CA GLY A 23 2.90 7.36 -24.26
C GLY A 23 2.43 5.97 -23.86
N LEU A 24 2.61 4.97 -24.73
CA LEU A 24 2.30 3.57 -24.42
C LEU A 24 3.24 3.01 -23.33
N ALA A 25 4.54 3.31 -23.42
CA ALA A 25 5.53 2.89 -22.43
C ALA A 25 5.24 3.49 -21.05
N GLU A 26 4.97 4.78 -20.97
CA GLU A 26 4.61 5.46 -19.72
C GLU A 26 3.28 4.94 -19.15
N GLY A 27 2.27 4.79 -20.01
CA GLY A 27 0.96 4.27 -19.59
C GLY A 27 1.06 2.84 -19.04
N SER A 28 1.80 1.97 -19.72
CA SER A 28 2.03 0.60 -19.26
C SER A 28 2.87 0.54 -17.99
N ALA A 29 3.89 1.40 -17.84
CA ALA A 29 4.69 1.50 -16.62
C ALA A 29 3.83 1.88 -15.40
N ARG A 30 2.94 2.86 -15.53
CA ARG A 30 2.03 3.27 -14.43
C ARG A 30 1.05 2.16 -14.05
N ILE A 31 0.52 1.43 -15.03
CA ILE A 31 -0.37 0.29 -14.76
C ILE A 31 0.40 -0.81 -14.02
N ALA A 32 1.63 -1.10 -14.44
CA ALA A 32 2.48 -2.10 -13.78
C ALA A 32 2.85 -1.68 -12.36
N GLU A 33 3.17 -0.40 -12.13
CA GLU A 33 3.47 0.13 -10.80
C GLU A 33 2.24 0.08 -9.88
N ALA A 34 1.06 0.42 -10.39
CA ALA A 34 -0.19 0.32 -9.65
C ALA A 34 -0.60 -1.13 -9.32
N ALA A 35 -0.18 -2.10 -10.13
CA ALA A 35 -0.40 -3.52 -9.89
C ALA A 35 0.68 -4.17 -9.01
N GLY A 36 1.79 -3.47 -8.78
CA GLY A 36 2.88 -3.95 -7.94
C GLY A 36 2.49 -4.02 -6.47
N PRO A 37 3.17 -4.88 -5.68
CA PRO A 37 3.00 -4.85 -4.22
C PRO A 37 3.39 -3.45 -3.71
N PRO A 38 2.72 -2.96 -2.64
CA PRO A 38 3.02 -1.65 -2.10
C PRO A 38 4.49 -1.57 -1.67
N VAL A 39 5.11 -0.42 -1.96
CA VAL A 39 6.46 -0.15 -1.47
C VAL A 39 6.42 -0.14 0.05
N LEU A 40 7.10 -1.11 0.66
CA LEU A 40 7.19 -1.22 2.11
C LEU A 40 8.04 -0.05 2.64
N ARG A 41 7.44 0.77 3.51
CA ARG A 41 8.17 1.78 4.30
C ARG A 41 8.85 1.16 5.52
N TRP A 42 8.29 0.06 6.00
CA TRP A 42 8.78 -0.72 7.13
C TRP A 42 9.46 -2.01 6.67
N TYR A 43 10.15 -2.69 7.59
CA TYR A 43 10.94 -3.87 7.28
C TYR A 43 10.15 -4.99 6.58
N ASP A 44 8.87 -5.17 6.93
CA ASP A 44 8.00 -6.18 6.33
C ASP A 44 6.53 -5.72 6.22
N ALA A 45 5.73 -6.49 5.47
CA ALA A 45 4.32 -6.22 5.22
C ALA A 45 3.45 -6.29 6.50
N SER A 46 3.78 -7.17 7.44
CA SER A 46 3.04 -7.30 8.72
C SER A 46 3.20 -6.05 9.57
N THR A 47 4.43 -5.53 9.63
CA THR A 47 4.78 -4.28 10.31
C THR A 47 4.10 -3.11 9.61
N GLN A 48 4.16 -3.04 8.28
CA GLN A 48 3.50 -2.00 7.49
C GLN A 48 1.99 -1.94 7.75
N LEU A 49 1.33 -3.10 7.75
CA LEU A 49 -0.10 -3.21 8.03
C LEU A 49 -0.41 -2.78 9.47
N LYS A 50 0.39 -3.24 10.45
CA LYS A 50 0.13 -2.93 11.86
C LYS A 50 0.34 -1.44 12.16
N VAL A 51 1.37 -0.82 11.62
CA VAL A 51 1.58 0.63 11.78
C VAL A 51 0.41 1.40 11.17
N ALA A 52 -0.04 1.04 9.96
CA ALA A 52 -1.21 1.68 9.35
C ALA A 52 -2.50 1.50 10.18
N GLN A 53 -2.68 0.36 10.83
CA GLN A 53 -3.79 0.13 11.75
C GLN A 53 -3.66 1.01 13.01
N MET A 54 -2.46 1.16 13.55
CA MET A 54 -2.20 1.98 14.73
C MET A 54 -2.33 3.48 14.45
N ASP A 55 -1.94 3.93 13.26
CA ASP A 55 -2.12 5.32 12.81
C ASP A 55 -3.61 5.74 12.75
N GLY A 56 -4.52 4.78 12.58
CA GLY A 56 -5.96 5.00 12.60
C GLY A 56 -6.59 5.03 13.99
N ILE A 57 -5.81 4.80 15.05
CA ILE A 57 -6.31 4.74 16.43
C ILE A 57 -5.95 6.04 17.14
N ASP A 58 -6.98 6.77 17.57
CA ASP A 58 -6.82 8.01 18.31
C ASP A 58 -6.33 7.75 19.74
N ARG A 59 -7.00 6.84 20.47
CA ARG A 59 -6.61 6.41 21.81
C ARG A 59 -7.07 5.00 22.15
N ALA A 60 -6.32 4.33 23.01
CA ALA A 60 -6.74 3.13 23.74
C ALA A 60 -6.14 3.18 25.14
N ASP A 61 -6.91 2.81 26.16
CA ASP A 61 -6.44 2.81 27.55
C ASP A 61 -5.53 1.60 27.83
N VAL A 62 -5.80 0.47 27.15
CA VAL A 62 -5.02 -0.77 27.24
C VAL A 62 -4.64 -1.25 25.84
N VAL A 63 -3.35 -1.56 25.65
CA VAL A 63 -2.83 -2.12 24.40
C VAL A 63 -2.27 -3.51 24.66
N PHE A 64 -2.80 -4.50 23.96
CA PHE A 64 -2.24 -5.85 23.96
C PHE A 64 -1.17 -5.96 22.88
N ALA A 65 0.09 -5.97 23.30
CA ALA A 65 1.23 -6.25 22.43
C ALA A 65 1.64 -7.73 22.53
N GLY A 66 2.03 -8.32 21.41
CA GLY A 66 2.47 -9.71 21.37
C GLY A 66 2.49 -10.29 19.95
N THR A 67 2.60 -11.60 19.87
CA THR A 67 2.61 -12.35 18.60
C THR A 67 1.33 -13.19 18.47
N SER A 68 1.41 -14.38 17.86
CA SER A 68 0.26 -15.19 17.43
C SER A 68 -0.77 -15.49 18.53
N MET A 69 -0.35 -15.82 19.76
CA MET A 69 -1.29 -16.14 20.84
C MET A 69 -2.08 -14.91 21.30
N ALA A 70 -1.43 -13.74 21.36
CA ALA A 70 -2.10 -12.49 21.69
C ALA A 70 -3.03 -12.06 20.55
N TRP A 71 -2.60 -12.25 19.29
CA TRP A 71 -3.42 -11.91 18.12
C TRP A 71 -4.70 -12.75 18.04
N GLN A 72 -4.63 -14.06 18.34
CA GLN A 72 -5.80 -14.96 18.28
C GLN A 72 -6.64 -14.95 19.55
N GLY A 73 -6.01 -14.81 20.71
CA GLY A 73 -6.65 -15.07 22.00
C GLY A 73 -7.23 -13.84 22.67
N LEU A 74 -6.79 -12.63 22.31
CA LEU A 74 -7.22 -11.40 22.97
C LEU A 74 -8.26 -10.67 22.13
N VAL A 75 -9.48 -10.63 22.65
CA VAL A 75 -10.63 -9.94 22.05
C VAL A 75 -10.90 -8.67 22.88
N PRO A 76 -10.54 -7.47 22.37
CA PRO A 76 -10.66 -6.21 23.12
C PRO A 76 -12.07 -5.92 23.64
N GLU A 77 -13.10 -6.31 22.90
CA GLU A 77 -14.49 -6.13 23.26
C GLU A 77 -14.86 -6.94 24.51
N VAL A 78 -14.30 -8.16 24.62
CA VAL A 78 -14.51 -9.03 25.79
C VAL A 78 -13.76 -8.48 27.00
N PHE A 79 -12.53 -7.98 26.82
CA PHE A 79 -11.82 -7.29 27.89
C PHE A 79 -12.61 -6.08 28.39
N THR A 80 -13.01 -5.19 27.48
CA THR A 80 -13.73 -3.95 27.81
C THR A 80 -15.05 -4.26 28.53
N ALA A 81 -15.78 -5.29 28.10
CA ALA A 81 -17.05 -5.70 28.72
C ALA A 81 -16.90 -6.26 30.15
N THR A 82 -15.70 -6.72 30.52
CA THR A 82 -15.42 -7.33 31.82
C THR A 82 -14.50 -6.48 32.71
N ASP A 83 -13.98 -5.37 32.18
CA ASP A 83 -13.11 -4.46 32.90
C ASP A 83 -13.91 -3.57 33.87
N PRO A 84 -13.63 -3.60 35.19
CA PRO A 84 -14.36 -2.78 36.17
C PRO A 84 -14.23 -1.27 35.95
N GLU A 85 -13.16 -0.84 35.26
CA GLU A 85 -12.89 0.56 34.93
C GLU A 85 -13.45 0.96 33.55
N ALA A 86 -14.09 0.02 32.83
CA ALA A 86 -14.63 0.21 31.48
C ALA A 86 -13.60 0.80 30.49
N ARG A 87 -12.32 0.42 30.66
CA ARG A 87 -11.22 0.90 29.80
C ARG A 87 -11.33 0.31 28.41
N SER A 88 -11.10 1.17 27.43
CA SER A 88 -10.99 0.75 26.03
C SER A 88 -9.72 -0.07 25.82
N ALA A 89 -9.82 -1.13 25.03
CA ALA A 89 -8.67 -1.95 24.68
C ALA A 89 -8.43 -2.02 23.17
N TYR A 90 -7.19 -2.25 22.79
CA TYR A 90 -6.78 -2.51 21.43
C TYR A 90 -5.82 -3.71 21.35
N ASN A 91 -6.01 -4.57 20.35
CA ASN A 91 -5.09 -5.67 20.07
C ASN A 91 -4.06 -5.28 19.00
N ALA A 92 -2.89 -4.86 19.47
CA ALA A 92 -1.73 -4.53 18.62
C ALA A 92 -0.88 -5.76 18.27
N ALA A 93 -1.27 -6.96 18.71
CA ALA A 93 -0.48 -8.16 18.47
C ALA A 93 -0.37 -8.48 16.96
N LEU A 94 0.79 -9.03 16.60
CA LEU A 94 1.10 -9.41 15.23
C LEU A 94 0.61 -10.83 14.96
N ALA A 95 -0.12 -11.00 13.85
CA ALA A 95 -0.34 -12.32 13.29
C ALA A 95 1.01 -12.90 12.88
N GLY A 96 1.43 -14.01 13.48
CA GLY A 96 2.61 -14.74 13.02
C GLY A 96 2.39 -15.45 11.68
N GLY A 97 1.14 -15.50 11.21
CA GLY A 97 0.80 -15.89 9.85
C GLY A 97 1.00 -14.72 8.90
N VAL A 98 1.68 -14.97 7.78
CA VAL A 98 1.91 -14.01 6.70
C VAL A 98 0.59 -13.29 6.37
N PRO A 99 0.57 -11.95 6.26
CA PRO A 99 -0.63 -11.24 5.88
C PRO A 99 -1.17 -11.83 4.58
N VAL A 100 -2.48 -12.04 4.52
CA VAL A 100 -3.14 -12.30 3.24
C VAL A 100 -3.02 -11.00 2.45
N VAL A 101 -2.10 -10.99 1.49
CA VAL A 101 -1.93 -9.92 0.50
C VAL A 101 -3.07 -9.99 -0.50
#